data_AF-F7JZC4-F1
#
_entry.id   AF-F7JZC4-F1
#
_cell.length_a   1.000
_cell.length_b   1.000
_cell.length_c   1.000
_cell.angle_alpha   90.00
_cell.angle_beta   90.00
_cell.angle_gamma   90.00
#
_symmetry.space_group_name_H-M   'P 1'
#
loop_
_entity.id
_entity.type
_entity.pdbx_description
1 polymer ?
#
loop_
_entity_poly.entity_id
_entity_poly.type
_entity_poly.pdbx_seq_one_letter_code
_entity_poly.pdbx_strand_id
1 'polypeptide(L)'
;MFNILAALIFPALGTALGFSTTSGEAFGIFAGTAVNDTSSVTAAASTWDSIYHLGSQTLDKAVTVKLTRTLAIIPITLILALRRARKAETESGEKVSLKKVFPFFILFFIGASLITTAATAAGVPAEVFQPLKELSKFFIIMAMGAIGFHTNVVKLIKGGGKPILMGMACWLGITVVTLSMQHLLNLW
;
A
#
# COMPACT_ATOMS: atom_id res chain seq x y z
N MET A 1 4.80 10.45 -9.60
CA MET A 1 4.95 11.78 -8.96
C MET A 1 4.22 11.87 -7.63
N PHE A 2 2.88 11.89 -7.58
CA PHE A 2 2.13 12.05 -6.30
C PHE A 2 2.40 10.97 -5.26
N ASN A 3 2.62 9.72 -5.67
CA ASN A 3 3.00 8.64 -4.75
C ASN A 3 4.39 8.85 -4.10
N ILE A 4 5.36 9.40 -4.84
CA ILE A 4 6.68 9.77 -4.29
C ILE A 4 6.53 10.96 -3.34
N LEU A 5 5.74 11.97 -3.74
CA LEU A 5 5.43 13.11 -2.89
C LEU A 5 4.73 12.67 -1.60
N ALA A 6 3.80 11.74 -1.67
CA ALA A 6 3.13 11.19 -0.50
C ALA A 6 4.10 10.51 0.46
N ALA A 7 5.04 9.71 -0.04
CA ALA A 7 6.05 9.07 0.80
C ALA A 7 6.94 10.06 1.57
N LEU A 8 7.15 11.27 1.01
CA LEU A 8 7.94 12.33 1.63
C LEU A 8 7.11 13.26 2.53
N ILE A 9 5.91 13.63 2.10
CA ILE A 9 5.07 14.64 2.76
C ILE A 9 4.27 14.04 3.90
N PHE A 10 3.77 12.81 3.74
CA PHE A 10 2.85 12.22 4.71
C PHE A 10 3.47 12.01 6.10
N PRO A 11 4.74 11.59 6.26
CA PRO A 11 5.36 11.52 7.58
C PRO A 11 5.41 12.87 8.30
N ALA A 12 5.71 13.96 7.59
CA ALA A 12 5.67 15.30 8.16
C ALA A 12 4.22 15.73 8.51
N LEU A 13 3.26 15.42 7.64
CA LEU A 13 1.85 15.70 7.86
C LEU A 13 1.28 14.96 9.06
N GLY A 14 1.57 13.65 9.20
CA GLY A 14 1.11 12.84 10.34
C GLY A 14 1.68 13.33 11.67
N THR A 15 2.92 13.84 11.65
CA THR A 15 3.54 14.48 12.82
C THR A 15 2.84 15.79 13.17
N ALA A 16 2.55 16.64 12.18
CA ALA A 16 1.82 17.89 12.38
C ALA A 16 0.36 17.68 12.85
N LEU A 17 -0.26 16.58 12.43
CA LEU A 17 -1.61 16.19 12.85
C LEU A 17 -1.64 15.52 14.23
N GLY A 18 -0.49 15.23 14.84
CA GLY A 18 -0.39 14.65 16.18
C GLY A 18 -0.75 13.17 16.25
N PHE A 19 -0.49 12.39 15.19
CA PHE A 19 -0.69 10.95 15.24
C PHE A 19 0.14 10.30 16.32
N SER A 20 -0.40 9.23 16.93
CA SER A 20 0.31 8.46 17.95
C SER A 20 1.66 7.94 17.43
N THR A 21 2.74 8.44 18.02
CA THR A 21 4.13 8.11 17.66
C THR A 21 4.64 6.87 18.40
N THR A 22 3.85 6.29 19.30
CA THR A 22 4.23 5.16 20.16
C THR A 22 3.83 3.80 19.61
N SER A 23 2.75 3.69 18.82
CA SER A 23 2.28 2.40 18.27
C SER A 23 2.41 2.29 16.75
N GLY A 24 2.65 3.39 16.03
CA GLY A 24 2.73 3.41 14.55
C GLY A 24 1.42 3.03 13.83
N GLU A 25 0.37 2.71 14.58
CA GLU A 25 -0.86 2.14 14.02
C GLU A 25 -1.68 3.18 13.25
N ALA A 26 -1.86 4.37 13.82
CA ALA A 26 -2.61 5.45 13.19
C ALA A 26 -1.97 5.88 11.86
N PHE A 27 -0.64 6.06 11.84
CA PHE A 27 0.07 6.37 10.61
C PHE A 27 0.08 5.19 9.63
N GLY A 28 0.19 3.95 10.11
CA GLY A 28 0.12 2.76 9.26
C GLY A 28 -1.21 2.65 8.52
N ILE A 29 -2.33 2.87 9.21
CA ILE A 29 -3.67 2.89 8.62
C ILE A 29 -3.82 4.05 7.62
N PHE A 30 -3.35 5.23 7.98
CA PHE A 30 -3.36 6.40 7.10
C PHE A 30 -2.57 6.16 5.81
N ALA A 31 -1.30 5.74 5.94
CA ALA A 31 -0.43 5.48 4.80
C ALA A 31 -0.99 4.36 3.91
N GLY A 32 -1.48 3.27 4.50
CA GLY A 32 -2.05 2.13 3.78
C GLY A 32 -3.33 2.45 2.99
N THR A 33 -4.12 3.42 3.46
CA THR A 33 -5.36 3.83 2.80
C THR A 33 -5.15 4.98 1.81
N ALA A 34 -4.43 6.03 2.22
CA ALA A 34 -4.31 7.28 1.48
C ALA A 34 -3.29 7.23 0.32
N VAL A 35 -2.24 6.43 0.46
CA VAL A 35 -1.24 6.27 -0.61
C VAL A 35 -1.72 5.22 -1.60
N ASN A 36 -1.66 5.52 -2.90
CA ASN A 36 -2.30 4.69 -3.93
C ASN A 36 -1.43 3.53 -4.42
N ASP A 37 -0.11 3.66 -4.45
CA ASP A 37 0.80 2.61 -4.88
C ASP A 37 1.48 1.90 -3.70
N THR A 38 1.62 0.57 -3.77
CA THR A 38 2.18 -0.25 -2.69
C THR A 38 3.61 0.13 -2.37
N SER A 39 4.46 0.41 -3.37
CA SER A 39 5.86 0.78 -3.12
C SER A 39 5.98 2.08 -2.30
N SER A 40 5.13 3.07 -2.62
CA SER A 40 5.08 4.33 -1.89
C SER A 40 4.45 4.22 -0.49
N VAL A 41 3.49 3.31 -0.28
CA VAL A 41 2.95 3.03 1.07
C VAL A 41 4.07 2.51 1.96
N THR A 42 4.78 1.51 1.45
CA THR A 42 5.87 0.83 2.15
C THR A 42 7.02 1.80 2.45
N ALA A 43 7.33 2.72 1.53
CA ALA A 43 8.31 3.79 1.74
C ALA A 43 7.86 4.83 2.79
N ALA A 44 6.61 5.27 2.76
CA ALA A 44 6.07 6.21 3.75
C ALA A 44 6.12 5.62 5.17
N ALA A 45 5.66 4.37 5.30
CA ALA A 45 5.59 3.66 6.57
C ALA A 45 6.99 3.31 7.12
N SER A 46 7.93 2.90 6.25
CA SER A 46 9.32 2.66 6.68
C SER A 46 10.02 3.94 7.10
N THR A 47 9.73 5.07 6.45
CA THR A 47 10.24 6.39 6.84
C THR A 47 9.74 6.77 8.23
N TRP A 48 8.45 6.58 8.51
CA TRP A 48 7.88 6.83 9.83
C TRP A 48 8.49 5.92 10.91
N ASP A 49 8.63 4.62 10.63
CA ASP A 49 9.28 3.69 11.56
C ASP A 49 10.74 4.09 11.87
N SER A 50 11.45 4.65 10.89
CA SER A 50 12.81 5.17 11.06
C SER A 50 12.86 6.47 11.86
N ILE A 51 11.88 7.38 11.69
CA ILE A 51 11.80 8.64 12.44
C ILE A 51 11.52 8.38 13.93
N TYR A 52 10.64 7.44 14.24
CA TYR A 52 10.15 7.18 15.61
C TYR A 52 10.71 5.90 16.24
N HIS A 53 11.70 5.26 15.62
CA HIS A 53 12.34 4.02 16.10
C HIS A 53 11.35 2.88 16.42
N LEU A 54 10.28 2.76 15.63
CA LEU A 54 9.22 1.76 15.79
C LEU A 54 9.56 0.39 15.16
N GLY A 55 10.74 0.28 14.54
CA GLY A 55 11.23 -0.93 13.88
C GLY A 55 10.53 -1.20 12.55
N SER A 56 9.40 -1.91 12.60
CA SER A 56 8.55 -2.24 11.45
C SER A 56 7.05 -2.19 11.74
N GLN A 57 6.62 -1.71 12.91
CA GLN A 57 5.21 -1.79 13.32
C GLN A 57 4.30 -1.04 12.34
N THR A 58 4.71 0.16 11.94
CA THR A 58 3.97 1.00 10.99
C THR A 58 3.95 0.37 9.61
N LEU A 59 5.11 -0.14 9.16
CA LEU A 59 5.27 -0.82 7.90
C LEU A 59 4.36 -2.05 7.78
N ASP A 60 4.37 -2.91 8.80
CA ASP A 60 3.56 -4.13 8.85
C ASP A 60 2.07 -3.76 8.76
N LYS A 61 1.62 -2.77 9.56
CA LYS A 61 0.24 -2.28 9.53
C LYS A 61 -0.16 -1.69 8.17
N ALA A 62 0.67 -0.83 7.58
CA ALA A 62 0.38 -0.18 6.31
C ALA A 62 0.26 -1.20 5.17
N VAL A 63 1.16 -2.18 5.13
CA VAL A 63 1.13 -3.26 4.14
C VAL A 63 -0.10 -4.14 4.35
N THR A 64 -0.44 -4.50 5.59
CA THR A 64 -1.67 -5.26 5.88
C THR A 64 -2.91 -4.53 5.36
N VAL A 65 -3.10 -3.25 5.69
CA VAL A 65 -4.24 -2.46 5.21
C VAL A 65 -4.29 -2.43 3.68
N LYS A 66 -3.13 -2.23 3.04
CA LYS A 66 -3.01 -2.19 1.58
C LYS A 66 -3.40 -3.51 0.91
N LEU A 67 -2.98 -4.61 1.50
CA LEU A 67 -3.23 -5.95 0.96
C LEU A 67 -4.63 -6.44 1.26
N THR A 68 -5.23 -6.08 2.39
CA THR A 68 -6.65 -6.35 2.66
C THR A 68 -7.54 -5.76 1.57
N ARG A 69 -7.23 -4.55 1.09
CA ARG A 69 -7.95 -3.95 -0.04
C ARG A 69 -7.78 -4.75 -1.34
N THR A 70 -6.55 -5.16 -1.65
CA THR A 70 -6.26 -5.95 -2.86
C THR A 70 -6.88 -7.35 -2.77
N LEU A 71 -6.87 -7.96 -1.59
CA LEU A 71 -7.49 -9.25 -1.29
C LEU A 71 -9.01 -9.17 -1.44
N ALA A 72 -9.65 -8.06 -1.03
CA ALA A 72 -11.08 -7.85 -1.22
C ALA A 72 -11.50 -7.67 -2.68
N ILE A 73 -10.61 -7.21 -3.57
CA ILE A 73 -10.86 -7.15 -5.02
C ILE A 73 -11.00 -8.56 -5.61
N ILE A 74 -10.28 -9.57 -5.10
CA ILE A 74 -10.32 -10.94 -5.59
C ILE A 74 -11.72 -11.59 -5.51
N PRO A 75 -12.40 -11.67 -4.34
CA PRO A 75 -13.73 -12.25 -4.27
C PRO A 75 -14.74 -11.42 -5.07
N ILE A 76 -14.64 -10.08 -5.06
CA ILE A 76 -15.52 -9.22 -5.86
C ILE A 76 -15.37 -9.53 -7.35
N THR A 77 -14.15 -9.58 -7.87
CA THR A 77 -13.87 -9.86 -9.27
C THR A 77 -14.23 -11.30 -9.65
N LEU A 78 -14.01 -12.29 -8.78
CA LEU A 78 -14.49 -13.66 -8.96
C LEU A 78 -16.01 -13.74 -9.06
N ILE A 79 -16.74 -13.09 -8.14
CA ILE A 79 -18.21 -13.06 -8.16
C ILE A 79 -18.71 -12.40 -9.44
N LEU A 80 -18.13 -11.27 -9.83
CA LEU A 80 -18.50 -10.56 -11.06
C LEU A 80 -18.14 -11.37 -12.31
N ALA A 81 -16.98 -12.03 -12.33
CA ALA A 81 -16.54 -12.90 -13.41
C ALA A 81 -17.42 -14.13 -13.54
N LEU A 82 -17.83 -14.76 -12.44
CA LEU A 82 -18.76 -15.89 -12.43
C LEU A 82 -20.17 -15.46 -12.86
N ARG A 83 -20.64 -14.29 -12.41
CA ARG A 83 -21.90 -13.71 -12.88
C ARG A 83 -21.86 -13.41 -14.38
N ARG A 84 -20.74 -12.90 -14.89
CA ARG A 84 -20.56 -12.59 -16.30
C ARG A 84 -20.35 -13.83 -17.15
N ALA A 85 -19.64 -14.85 -16.67
CA ALA A 85 -19.48 -16.14 -17.32
C ALA A 85 -20.82 -16.87 -17.43
N ARG A 86 -21.64 -16.86 -16.36
CA ARG A 86 -23.02 -17.38 -16.40
C ARG A 86 -23.91 -16.63 -17.39
N LYS A 87 -23.68 -15.32 -17.59
CA LYS A 87 -24.43 -14.50 -18.55
C LYS A 87 -23.89 -14.65 -20.00
N ALA A 88 -22.59 -14.89 -20.16
CA ALA A 88 -21.92 -15.07 -21.45
C ALA A 88 -21.99 -16.50 -22.00
N GLU A 89 -22.21 -17.52 -21.16
CA GLU A 89 -22.66 -18.84 -21.60
C GLU A 89 -24.00 -18.78 -22.35
N THR A 90 -24.80 -17.74 -22.13
CA THR A 90 -26.05 -17.49 -22.86
C THR A 90 -25.84 -16.76 -24.21
N GLU A 91 -24.69 -16.12 -24.46
CA GLU A 91 -24.52 -15.24 -25.64
C GLU A 91 -23.22 -15.38 -26.46
N SER A 92 -22.06 -15.82 -25.93
CA SER A 92 -20.80 -15.75 -26.73
C SER A 92 -19.60 -16.63 -26.34
N GLY A 93 -19.67 -17.55 -25.37
CA GLY A 93 -18.69 -18.65 -25.24
C GLY A 93 -17.22 -18.30 -24.90
N GLU A 94 -16.89 -17.03 -24.62
CA GLU A 94 -15.52 -16.62 -24.33
C GLU A 94 -15.16 -16.87 -22.84
N LYS A 95 -14.24 -17.82 -22.58
CA LYS A 95 -13.81 -18.20 -21.22
C LYS A 95 -12.81 -17.19 -20.64
N VAL A 96 -13.22 -16.43 -19.64
CA VAL A 96 -12.32 -15.56 -18.86
C VAL A 96 -11.33 -16.41 -18.05
N SER A 97 -10.03 -16.25 -18.31
CA SER A 97 -8.97 -16.98 -17.60
C SER A 97 -8.70 -16.38 -16.21
N LEU A 98 -9.24 -17.04 -15.18
CA LEU A 98 -9.07 -16.66 -13.77
C LEU A 98 -7.59 -16.57 -13.33
N LYS A 99 -6.69 -17.36 -13.94
CA LYS A 99 -5.24 -17.32 -13.66
C LYS A 99 -4.59 -15.99 -14.03
N LYS A 100 -5.10 -15.27 -15.04
CA LYS A 100 -4.57 -13.94 -15.43
C LYS A 100 -5.02 -12.82 -14.50
N VAL A 101 -6.13 -13.02 -13.79
CA VAL A 101 -6.70 -12.02 -12.88
C VAL A 101 -6.13 -12.16 -11.46
N PHE A 102 -5.60 -13.34 -11.12
CA PHE A 102 -5.12 -13.62 -9.77
C PHE A 102 -3.74 -12.97 -9.50
N PRO A 103 -3.62 -12.08 -8.49
CA PRO A 103 -2.36 -11.43 -8.16
C PRO A 103 -1.44 -12.37 -7.36
N PHE A 104 -0.53 -13.05 -8.06
CA PHE A 104 0.42 -14.01 -7.47
C PHE A 104 1.23 -13.46 -6.28
N PHE A 105 1.52 -12.15 -6.26
CA PHE A 105 2.21 -11.48 -5.14
C PHE A 105 1.53 -11.73 -3.78
N ILE A 106 0.20 -11.82 -3.74
CA ILE A 106 -0.55 -12.05 -2.50
C ILE A 106 -0.25 -13.44 -1.92
N LEU A 107 -0.05 -14.44 -2.78
CA LEU A 107 0.25 -15.81 -2.33
C LEU A 107 1.60 -15.86 -1.61
N PHE A 108 2.60 -15.18 -2.16
CA PHE A 108 3.92 -15.05 -1.54
C PHE A 108 3.85 -14.27 -0.22
N PHE A 109 3.06 -13.19 -0.15
CA PHE A 109 2.86 -12.43 1.08
C PHE A 109 2.20 -13.28 2.19
N ILE A 110 1.11 -13.97 1.87
CA ILE A 110 0.42 -14.86 2.81
C ILE A 110 1.37 -15.97 3.28
N GLY A 111 2.11 -16.59 2.34
CA GLY A 111 3.11 -17.60 2.67
C GLY A 111 4.18 -17.07 3.62
N ALA A 112 4.78 -15.91 3.32
CA ALA A 112 5.76 -15.28 4.20
C ALA A 112 5.19 -14.92 5.57
N SER A 113 3.97 -14.37 5.63
CA SER A 113 3.29 -14.05 6.89
C SER A 113 3.05 -15.31 7.75
N LEU A 114 2.58 -16.41 7.14
CA LEU A 114 2.39 -17.67 7.85
C LEU A 114 3.70 -18.26 8.35
N ILE A 115 4.77 -18.20 7.55
CA ILE A 115 6.11 -18.64 7.96
C ILE A 115 6.60 -17.84 9.17
N THR A 116 6.50 -16.51 9.11
CA THR A 116 6.91 -15.64 10.23
C THR A 116 6.10 -15.96 11.49
N THR A 117 4.77 -16.08 11.37
CA THR A 117 3.90 -16.42 12.51
C THR A 117 4.26 -17.78 13.10
N ALA A 118 4.43 -18.82 12.27
CA ALA A 118 4.79 -20.16 12.73
C ALA A 118 6.17 -20.19 13.40
N ALA A 119 7.17 -19.50 12.84
CA ALA A 119 8.50 -19.40 13.43
C ALA A 119 8.47 -18.68 14.78
N THR A 120 7.74 -17.57 14.89
CA THR A 120 7.60 -16.87 16.18
C THR A 120 6.84 -17.70 17.21
N ALA A 121 5.81 -18.45 16.80
CA ALA A 121 5.08 -19.37 17.68
C ALA A 121 5.95 -20.55 18.15
N ALA A 122 6.94 -20.96 17.35
CA ALA A 122 7.94 -21.97 17.71
C ALA A 122 9.08 -21.43 18.59
N GLY A 123 9.03 -20.16 19.01
CA GLY A 123 10.02 -19.54 19.90
C GLY A 123 11.21 -18.90 19.19
N VAL A 124 11.17 -18.74 17.87
CA VAL A 124 12.23 -18.03 17.13
C VAL A 124 12.17 -16.53 17.45
N PRO A 125 13.28 -15.91 17.89
CA PRO A 125 13.34 -14.48 18.15
C PRO A 125 13.02 -13.65 16.90
N ALA A 126 12.26 -12.56 17.06
CA ALA A 126 11.90 -11.66 15.96
C ALA A 126 13.12 -11.01 15.27
N GLU A 127 14.25 -10.94 15.98
CA GLU A 127 15.55 -10.43 15.52
C GLU A 127 16.08 -11.19 14.29
N VAL A 128 15.74 -12.47 14.14
CA VAL A 128 16.14 -13.28 12.98
C VAL A 128 15.60 -12.71 11.67
N PHE A 129 14.47 -12.00 11.72
CA PHE A 129 13.86 -11.36 10.55
C PHE A 129 14.34 -9.92 10.32
N GLN A 130 15.15 -9.36 11.22
CA GLN A 130 15.60 -7.97 11.14
C GLN A 130 16.47 -7.69 9.90
N PRO A 131 17.47 -8.53 9.54
CA PRO A 131 18.24 -8.32 8.31
C PRO A 131 17.38 -8.38 7.05
N LEU A 132 16.35 -9.24 7.05
CA LEU A 132 15.41 -9.36 5.92
C LEU A 132 14.56 -8.09 5.77
N LYS A 133 14.14 -7.49 6.89
CA LYS A 133 13.42 -6.21 6.91
C LYS A 133 14.31 -5.06 6.42
N GLU A 134 15.57 -5.03 6.81
CA GLU A 134 16.52 -4.01 6.32
C GLU A 134 16.78 -4.15 4.81
N LEU A 135 16.98 -5.37 4.32
CA LEU A 135 17.14 -5.64 2.90
C LEU A 135 15.89 -5.23 2.10
N SER A 136 14.70 -5.48 2.65
CA SER A 136 13.44 -5.00 2.06
C SER A 136 13.42 -3.48 1.96
N LYS A 137 13.73 -2.76 3.05
CA LYS A 137 13.83 -1.29 3.08
C LYS A 137 14.79 -0.77 2.01
N PHE A 138 15.97 -1.40 1.87
CA PHE A 138 16.95 -1.05 0.85
C PHE A 138 16.38 -1.17 -0.58
N PHE A 139 15.72 -2.29 -0.91
CA PHE A 139 15.11 -2.46 -2.24
C PHE A 139 13.97 -1.48 -2.51
N ILE A 140 13.19 -1.11 -1.51
CA ILE A 140 12.12 -0.11 -1.66
C ILE A 140 12.70 1.26 -2.00
N ILE A 141 13.76 1.68 -1.30
CA ILE A 141 14.45 2.95 -1.55
C ILE A 141 15.05 2.96 -2.96
N MET A 142 15.72 1.87 -3.36
CA MET A 142 16.26 1.72 -4.71
C MET A 142 15.17 1.83 -5.78
N ALA A 143 14.04 1.12 -5.60
CA ALA A 143 12.94 1.14 -6.55
C ALA A 143 12.32 2.54 -6.65
N MET A 144 12.08 3.22 -5.53
CA MET A 144 11.56 4.59 -5.52
C MET A 144 12.51 5.58 -6.22
N GLY A 145 13.82 5.44 -6.01
CA GLY A 145 14.84 6.21 -6.71
C GLY A 145 14.80 6.00 -8.23
N ALA A 146 14.73 4.74 -8.67
CA ALA A 146 14.62 4.40 -10.09
C ALA A 146 13.34 4.95 -10.74
N ILE A 147 12.19 4.88 -10.05
CA ILE A 147 10.93 5.48 -10.52
C ILE A 147 11.08 7.00 -10.66
N GLY A 148 11.78 7.65 -9.72
CA GLY A 148 12.12 9.07 -9.79
C GLY A 148 12.90 9.41 -11.06
N PHE A 149 13.98 8.68 -11.36
CA PHE A 149 14.79 8.88 -12.56
C PHE A 149 14.04 8.58 -13.87
N HIS A 150 13.15 7.59 -13.88
CA HIS A 150 12.32 7.29 -15.06
C HIS A 150 11.19 8.32 -15.28
N THR A 151 10.82 9.10 -14.26
CA THR A 151 9.70 10.04 -14.35
C THR A 151 10.12 11.31 -15.13
N ASN A 152 9.68 11.42 -16.39
CA ASN A 152 9.86 12.65 -17.16
C ASN A 152 8.80 13.70 -16.82
N VAL A 153 9.08 14.51 -15.80
CA VAL A 153 8.20 15.59 -15.33
C VAL A 153 7.93 16.62 -16.42
N VAL A 154 8.94 16.92 -17.25
CA VAL A 154 8.82 17.91 -18.34
C VAL A 154 7.81 17.48 -19.39
N LYS A 155 7.80 16.19 -19.77
CA LYS A 155 6.83 15.63 -20.72
C LYS A 155 5.41 15.63 -20.14
N LEU A 156 5.27 15.42 -18.84
CA LEU A 156 3.98 15.46 -18.14
C LEU A 156 3.39 16.88 -18.13
N ILE A 157 4.20 17.89 -17.82
CA ILE A 157 3.78 19.29 -17.82
C ILE A 157 3.46 19.76 -19.26
N LYS A 158 4.27 19.36 -20.24
CA LYS A 158 4.04 19.67 -21.66
C LYS A 158 2.82 18.97 -22.26
N GLY A 159 2.37 17.85 -21.67
CA GLY A 159 1.13 17.15 -22.05
C GLY A 159 -0.16 17.84 -21.58
N GLY A 160 -0.04 18.99 -20.89
CA GLY A 160 -1.15 19.78 -20.36
C GLY A 160 -1.25 19.66 -18.84
N GLY A 161 -1.75 20.71 -18.17
CA GLY A 161 -1.92 20.71 -16.71
C GLY A 161 -3.10 19.88 -16.19
N LYS A 162 -4.04 19.49 -17.07
CA LYS A 162 -5.26 18.75 -16.70
C LYS A 162 -5.00 17.41 -16.00
N PRO A 163 -4.10 16.52 -16.48
CA PRO A 163 -3.78 15.27 -15.80
C PRO A 163 -3.17 15.47 -14.40
N ILE A 164 -2.38 16.53 -14.21
CA ILE A 164 -1.76 16.87 -12.93
C ILE A 164 -2.84 17.33 -11.94
N LEU A 165 -3.74 18.23 -12.37
CA LEU A 165 -4.88 18.68 -11.57
C LEU A 165 -5.81 17.54 -11.18
N MET A 166 -6.13 16.64 -12.12
CA MET A 166 -6.98 15.47 -11.86
C MET A 166 -6.33 14.53 -10.82
N GLY A 167 -5.02 14.28 -10.96
CA GLY A 167 -4.26 13.47 -10.01
C GLY A 167 -4.18 14.11 -8.62
N MET A 168 -3.98 15.43 -8.57
CA MET A 168 -3.95 16.20 -7.32
C MET A 168 -5.31 16.21 -6.61
N ALA A 169 -6.39 16.46 -7.34
CA ALA A 169 -7.75 16.46 -6.78
C ALA A 169 -8.13 15.08 -6.22
N CYS A 170 -7.81 14.02 -6.95
CA CYS A 170 -8.02 12.64 -6.48
C CYS A 170 -7.19 12.35 -5.23
N TRP A 171 -5.92 12.73 -5.22
CA TRP A 171 -5.03 12.52 -4.07
C TRP A 171 -5.48 13.28 -2.83
N LEU A 172 -5.89 14.55 -2.97
CA LEU A 172 -6.46 15.34 -1.88
C LEU A 172 -7.78 14.75 -1.38
N GLY A 173 -8.68 14.38 -2.29
CA GLY A 173 -9.97 13.79 -1.93
C GLY A 173 -9.81 12.50 -1.11
N ILE A 174 -8.95 11.59 -1.53
CA ILE A 174 -8.67 10.36 -0.78
C ILE A 174 -8.06 10.69 0.60
N THR A 175 -7.11 11.63 0.64
CA THR A 175 -6.46 12.04 1.90
C THR A 175 -7.48 12.60 2.89
N VAL A 176 -8.37 13.49 2.44
CA VAL A 176 -9.43 14.09 3.27
C VAL A 176 -10.41 13.03 3.77
N VAL A 177 -10.86 12.13 2.89
CA VAL A 177 -11.79 11.06 3.28
C VAL A 177 -11.15 10.13 4.31
N THR A 178 -9.90 9.73 4.10
CA THR A 178 -9.16 8.90 5.05
C THR A 178 -9.04 9.58 6.42
N LEU A 179 -8.56 10.83 6.47
CA LEU A 179 -8.38 11.56 7.73
C LEU A 179 -9.72 11.75 8.47
N SER A 180 -10.77 12.10 7.73
CA SER A 180 -12.12 12.26 8.29
C SER A 180 -12.62 10.96 8.91
N MET A 181 -12.45 9.83 8.22
CA MET A 181 -12.82 8.51 8.72
C MET A 181 -12.00 8.10 9.95
N GLN A 182 -10.68 8.34 9.96
CA GLN A 182 -9.84 8.04 11.11
C GLN A 182 -10.24 8.86 12.35
N HIS A 183 -10.61 10.13 12.16
CA HIS A 183 -11.10 10.98 13.24
C HIS A 183 -12.43 10.48 13.79
N LEU A 184 -13.40 10.14 12.92
CA LEU A 184 -14.71 9.60 13.31
C LEU A 184 -14.61 8.26 14.04
N LEU A 185 -13.61 7.43 13.70
CA LEU A 185 -13.39 6.13 14.31
C LEU A 185 -12.47 6.18 15.55
N ASN A 186 -12.01 7.37 15.99
CA ASN A 186 -11.05 7.56 17.08
C ASN A 186 -9.73 6.77 16.90
N LEU A 187 -9.23 6.68 15.66
CA LEU A 187 -8.00 5.97 15.30
C LEU A 187 -6.81 6.93 15.07
N TRP A 188 -6.56 7.83 16.03
CA TRP A 188 -5.58 8.92 15.94
C TRP A 188 -4.26 8.62 16.65
#